data_AF-A0A3S1HSW9-F1
#
_entry.id   AF-A0A3S1HSW9-F1
#
_cell.length_a   1.000
_cell.length_b   1.000
_cell.length_c   1.000
_cell.angle_alpha   90.00
_cell.angle_beta   90.00
_cell.angle_gamma   90.00
#
_symmetry.space_group_name_H-M   'P 1'
#
loop_
_entity.id
_entity.type
_entity.pdbx_description
1 polymer ?
#
loop_
_entity_poly.entity_id
_entity_poly.type
_entity_poly.pdbx_seq_one_letter_code
_entity_poly.pdbx_strand_id
1 'polypeptide(L)'
;MTDRIEIAGLRIARELHEFVAREALPGTGVEADAFWNGFSAIIHDLAPKNRALLAKRDAIQEQIDGWYREHGAPVDMEAYKGFLKEIGYLVP
;
A
#
# COMPACT_ATOMS: atom_id res chain seq x y z
N MET A 1 -25.14 -6.02 7.79
CA MET A 1 -24.70 -4.83 7.00
C MET A 1 -23.90 -3.95 7.93
N THR A 2 -22.66 -3.63 7.60
CA THR A 2 -21.85 -2.70 8.40
C THR A 2 -22.38 -1.29 8.15
N ASP A 3 -22.85 -0.61 9.21
CA ASP A 3 -23.31 0.77 9.11
C ASP A 3 -22.11 1.68 8.81
N ARG A 4 -22.29 2.63 7.88
CA ARG A 4 -21.22 3.51 7.42
C ARG A 4 -21.64 4.97 7.45
N ILE A 5 -20.69 5.83 7.80
CA ILE A 5 -20.83 7.28 7.80
C ILE A 5 -20.02 7.84 6.63
N GLU A 6 -20.57 8.85 5.97
CA GLU A 6 -19.87 9.63 4.96
C GLU A 6 -19.25 10.87 5.61
N ILE A 7 -17.93 11.01 5.51
CA ILE A 7 -17.19 12.14 6.09
C ILE A 7 -15.96 12.44 5.24
N ALA A 8 -15.74 13.71 4.90
CA ALA A 8 -14.62 14.16 4.08
C ALA A 8 -14.44 13.36 2.76
N GLY A 9 -15.55 12.90 2.13
CA GLY A 9 -15.52 12.07 0.91
C GLY A 9 -15.18 10.59 1.13
N LEU A 10 -15.00 10.15 2.37
CA LEU A 10 -14.77 8.77 2.77
C LEU A 10 -16.06 8.12 3.26
N ARG A 11 -16.19 6.80 3.07
CA ARG A 11 -17.24 5.97 3.68
C ARG A 11 -16.66 5.04 4.73
N ILE A 12 -16.77 5.44 5.99
CA ILE A 12 -16.10 4.84 7.14
C ILE A 12 -17.11 4.04 7.96
N ALA A 13 -16.70 2.90 8.51
CA ALA A 13 -17.54 2.13 9.44
C ALA A 13 -17.90 3.00 10.67
N ARG A 14 -19.17 2.99 11.08
CA ARG A 14 -19.65 3.82 12.21
C ARG A 14 -18.84 3.55 13.47
N GLU A 15 -18.58 2.29 13.79
CA GLU A 15 -17.84 1.91 14.99
C GLU A 15 -16.43 2.52 15.03
N LEU A 16 -15.74 2.57 13.88
CA LEU A 16 -14.42 3.16 13.78
C LEU A 16 -14.48 4.69 13.91
N HIS A 17 -15.47 5.32 13.27
CA HIS A 17 -15.66 6.75 13.37
C HIS A 17 -15.91 7.19 14.82
N GLU A 18 -16.82 6.50 15.52
CA GLU A 18 -17.16 6.80 16.92
C GLU A 18 -16.00 6.55 17.87
N PHE A 19 -15.28 5.44 17.70
CA PHE A 19 -14.08 5.14 18.47
C PHE A 19 -13.03 6.25 18.35
N VAL A 20 -12.71 6.66 17.11
CA VAL A 20 -11.70 7.70 16.89
C VAL A 20 -12.13 9.01 17.56
N ALA A 21 -13.38 9.43 17.35
CA ALA A 21 -13.89 10.70 17.87
C ALA A 21 -14.03 10.74 19.40
N ARG A 22 -14.45 9.64 20.02
CA ARG A 22 -14.83 9.60 21.45
C ARG A 22 -13.77 9.00 22.37
N GLU A 23 -12.86 8.19 21.84
CA GLU A 23 -11.89 7.44 22.63
C GLU A 23 -10.45 7.74 22.23
N ALA A 24 -10.13 7.79 20.93
CA ALA A 24 -8.74 7.93 20.48
C ALA A 24 -8.22 9.37 20.46
N LEU A 25 -9.04 10.33 20.02
CA LEU A 25 -8.65 11.75 19.87
C LEU A 25 -8.65 12.57 21.18
N PRO A 26 -9.56 12.34 22.16
CA PRO A 26 -9.54 13.13 23.39
C PRO A 26 -8.17 13.10 24.09
N GLY A 27 -7.66 14.27 24.47
CA GLY A 27 -6.34 14.42 25.11
C GLY A 27 -5.15 14.53 24.16
N THR A 28 -5.35 14.36 22.85
CA THR A 28 -4.26 14.49 21.84
C THR A 28 -4.05 15.93 21.36
N GLY A 29 -5.04 16.81 21.56
CA GLY A 29 -5.05 18.18 21.00
C GLY A 29 -5.40 18.25 19.52
N VAL A 30 -5.85 17.14 18.91
CA VAL A 30 -6.28 17.08 17.51
C VAL A 30 -7.80 17.08 17.42
N GLU A 31 -8.35 18.04 16.67
CA GLU A 31 -9.79 18.12 16.39
C GLU A 31 -10.23 17.02 15.41
N ALA A 32 -11.40 16.43 15.66
CA ALA A 32 -11.91 15.32 14.85
C ALA A 32 -12.11 15.68 13.37
N ASP A 33 -12.64 16.88 13.09
CA ASP A 33 -12.81 17.35 11.71
C ASP A 33 -11.46 17.54 11.00
N ALA A 34 -10.45 18.06 11.72
CA ALA A 34 -9.10 18.22 11.17
C ALA A 34 -8.46 16.86 10.88
N PHE A 35 -8.64 15.89 11.78
CA PHE A 35 -8.17 14.51 11.59
C PHE A 35 -8.78 13.87 10.34
N TRP A 36 -10.11 13.89 10.19
CA TRP A 36 -10.77 13.21 9.07
C TRP A 36 -10.48 13.86 7.71
N ASN A 37 -10.41 15.19 7.65
CA ASN A 37 -10.02 15.90 6.43
C ASN A 37 -8.56 15.61 6.05
N GLY A 38 -7.65 15.63 7.03
CA GLY A 38 -6.23 15.29 6.81
C GLY A 38 -6.06 13.83 6.36
N PHE A 39 -6.76 12.91 7.01
CA PHE A 39 -6.74 11.49 6.65
C PHE A 39 -7.27 11.25 5.23
N SER A 40 -8.36 11.91 4.86
CA SER A 40 -8.91 11.84 3.51
C SER A 40 -7.92 12.32 2.46
N ALA A 41 -7.28 13.48 2.69
CA ALA A 41 -6.26 14.00 1.80
C ALA A 41 -5.09 13.00 1.60
N ILE A 42 -4.59 12.42 2.71
CA ILE A 42 -3.53 11.41 2.66
C ILE A 42 -3.97 10.18 1.85
N ILE A 43 -5.21 9.70 2.03
CA ILE A 43 -5.73 8.57 1.24
C ILE A 43 -5.76 8.92 -0.24
N HIS A 44 -6.29 10.09 -0.60
CA HIS A 44 -6.40 10.50 -2.00
C HIS A 44 -5.03 10.60 -2.68
N ASP A 45 -4.02 11.10 -1.96
CA ASP A 45 -2.67 11.28 -2.50
C ASP A 45 -1.86 9.98 -2.55
N LEU A 46 -1.98 9.13 -1.52
CA LEU A 46 -1.09 7.99 -1.31
C LEU A 46 -1.71 6.65 -1.71
N ALA A 47 -3.04 6.49 -1.72
CA ALA A 47 -3.66 5.23 -2.13
C ALA A 47 -3.34 4.84 -3.59
N PRO A 48 -3.32 5.76 -4.58
CA PRO A 48 -2.88 5.42 -5.94
C PRO A 48 -1.42 4.97 -5.98
N LYS A 49 -0.53 5.62 -5.22
CA LYS A 49 0.89 5.24 -5.13
C LYS A 49 1.06 3.87 -4.48
N ASN A 50 0.32 3.59 -3.41
CA ASN A 50 0.35 2.28 -2.74
C ASN A 50 -0.11 1.17 -3.69
N ARG A 51 -1.19 1.39 -4.47
CA ARG A 51 -1.62 0.43 -5.51
C ARG A 51 -0.54 0.21 -6.57
N ALA A 52 0.14 1.27 -7.01
CA ALA A 52 1.24 1.16 -7.98
C ALA A 52 2.42 0.36 -7.41
N LEU A 53 2.74 0.50 -6.12
CA LEU A 53 3.79 -0.28 -5.47
C LEU A 53 3.44 -1.78 -5.40
N LEU A 54 2.17 -2.12 -5.12
CA LEU A 54 1.70 -3.50 -5.17
C LEU A 54 1.81 -4.07 -6.59
N ALA A 55 1.36 -3.32 -7.60
CA ALA A 55 1.51 -3.74 -8.99
C ALA A 55 2.97 -3.91 -9.42
N LYS A 56 3.88 -3.06 -8.91
CA LYS A 56 5.32 -3.21 -9.16
C LYS A 56 5.87 -4.49 -8.54
N ARG A 57 5.41 -4.88 -7.34
CA ARG A 57 5.78 -6.15 -6.71
C ARG A 57 5.32 -7.33 -7.57
N ASP A 58 4.08 -7.30 -8.04
CA ASP A 58 3.53 -8.37 -8.89
C ASP A 58 4.29 -8.49 -10.20
N ALA A 59 4.60 -7.37 -10.85
CA ALA A 59 5.37 -7.35 -12.11
C ALA A 59 6.81 -7.87 -11.95
N ILE A 60 7.46 -7.59 -10.82
CA ILE A 60 8.78 -8.17 -10.51
C ILE A 60 8.64 -9.69 -10.32
N GLN A 61 7.64 -10.14 -9.55
CA GLN A 61 7.44 -11.56 -9.28
C GLN A 61 7.17 -12.34 -10.57
N GLU A 62 6.33 -11.80 -11.45
CA GLU A 62 6.02 -12.43 -12.75
C GLU A 62 7.28 -12.62 -13.61
N GLN A 63 8.20 -11.64 -13.61
CA GLN A 63 9.48 -11.75 -14.30
C GLN A 63 10.36 -12.83 -13.69
N ILE A 64 10.45 -12.90 -12.36
CA ILE A 64 11.20 -13.96 -11.66
C ILE A 64 10.59 -15.33 -11.98
N ASP A 65 9.27 -15.47 -11.91
CA ASP A 65 8.57 -16.72 -12.24
C ASP A 65 8.78 -17.09 -13.72
N GLY A 66 8.84 -16.12 -14.62
CA GLY A 66 9.23 -16.30 -16.03
C GLY A 66 10.63 -16.87 -16.17
N TRP A 67 11.60 -16.26 -15.48
CA TRP A 67 12.98 -16.74 -15.46
C TRP A 67 13.07 -18.21 -15.03
N TYR A 68 12.43 -18.58 -13.91
CA TYR A 68 12.45 -19.95 -13.42
C TYR A 68 11.73 -20.95 -14.34
N ARG A 69 10.64 -20.55 -15.01
CA ARG A 69 9.95 -21.40 -16.00
C ARG A 69 10.82 -21.71 -17.21
N GLU A 70 11.60 -20.74 -17.66
CA GLU A 70 12.44 -20.87 -18.85
C GLU A 70 13.80 -21.54 -18.56
N HIS A 71 14.38 -21.27 -17.38
CA HIS A 71 15.76 -21.65 -17.07
C HIS A 71 15.87 -22.71 -15.95
N GLY A 72 14.79 -22.98 -15.21
CA GLY A 72 14.85 -23.83 -14.01
C GLY A 72 15.60 -23.16 -12.85
N ALA A 73 16.19 -23.96 -11.97
CA ALA A 73 17.01 -23.44 -10.87
C ALA A 73 18.28 -22.77 -11.42
N PRO A 74 18.69 -21.59 -10.91
CA PRO A 74 19.90 -20.91 -11.37
C PRO A 74 21.14 -21.76 -11.14
N VAL A 75 21.79 -22.16 -12.24
CA VAL A 75 23.12 -22.80 -12.20
C VAL A 75 24.25 -21.77 -12.30
N ASP A 76 23.97 -20.61 -12.90
CA ASP A 76 24.86 -19.45 -12.98
C ASP A 76 24.27 -18.28 -12.18
N MET A 77 24.90 -17.99 -11.04
CA MET A 77 24.47 -16.94 -10.12
C MET A 77 24.84 -15.53 -10.60
N GLU A 78 25.86 -15.37 -11.43
CA GLU A 78 26.20 -14.05 -11.99
C GLU A 78 25.18 -13.65 -13.05
N ALA A 79 24.76 -14.59 -13.90
CA ALA A 79 23.66 -14.38 -14.83
C ALA A 79 22.35 -14.01 -14.10
N TYR A 80 22.00 -14.77 -13.06
CA TYR A 80 20.79 -14.50 -12.27
C TYR A 80 20.85 -13.14 -11.56
N LYS A 81 22.00 -12.77 -10.99
CA LYS A 81 22.19 -11.45 -10.37
C LYS A 81 22.12 -10.32 -11.40
N GLY A 82 22.62 -10.56 -12.62
CA GLY A 82 22.47 -9.65 -13.76
C GLY A 82 21.00 -9.40 -14.10
N PHE A 83 20.23 -10.48 -14.25
CA PHE A 83 18.78 -10.42 -14.46
C PHE A 83 18.05 -9.65 -13.34
N LEU A 84 18.35 -9.93 -12.07
CA LEU A 84 17.72 -9.23 -10.96
C LEU A 84 18.04 -7.72 -10.94
N LYS A 85 19.22 -7.31 -11.41
CA LYS A 85 19.55 -5.89 -11.61
C LYS A 85 18.77 -5.29 -12.77
N GLU A 86 18.67 -6.01 -13.88
CA GLU A 86 17.95 -5.57 -15.09
C GLU A 86 16.48 -5.27 -14.82
N ILE A 87 15.78 -6.14 -14.08
CA ILE A 87 14.36 -5.94 -13.72
C ILE A 87 14.15 -4.87 -12.62
N GLY A 88 15.25 -4.32 -12.10
CA GLY A 88 15.25 -3.34 -11.02
C GLY A 88 14.89 -3.91 -9.65
N TYR A 89 15.10 -5.22 -9.43
CA TYR A 89 14.96 -5.85 -8.12
C TYR A 89 16.19 -5.56 -7.24
N LEU A 90 17.39 -5.68 -7.82
CA LEU A 90 18.62 -5.22 -7.20
C LEU A 90 18.97 -3.83 -7.73
N VAL A 91 19.00 -2.86 -6.82
CA VAL A 91 19.45 -1.49 -7.10
C VAL A 91 20.96 -1.35 -6.81
N PRO A 92 21.64 -0.32 -7.36
CA PRO A 92 23.07 -0.07 -7.11
C PRO A 92 23.45 0.05 -5.64
#